data_AF-A0A078GZX2-F1
#
_entry.id   AF-A0A078GZX2-F1
#
_cell.length_a   1.000
_cell.length_b   1.000
_cell.length_c   1.000
_cell.angle_alpha   90.00
_cell.angle_beta   90.00
_cell.angle_gamma   90.00
#
_symmetry.space_group_name_H-M   'P 1'
#
loop_
_entity.id
_entity.type
_entity.pdbx_description
1 polymer ?
#
loop_
_entity_poly.entity_id
_entity_poly.type
_entity_poly.pdbx_seq_one_letter_code
_entity_poly.pdbx_strand_id
1 'polypeptide(L)'
;MFVHVPFRQVLQMNFDNRYPIDLLGWVTKFGTLKESEDDPYEEIFGEPITHISFTLKDESVCELECKASGELARELDMKSWMIMKYEKTFLALRFWRVNCIEQGRVMITGGGPCATFEFDPTWI
;
A
#
# COMPACT_ATOMS: atom_id res chain seq x y z
N MET A 1 -8.55 0.37 -16.86
CA MET A 1 -7.69 1.54 -17.09
C MET A 1 -6.94 1.81 -15.79
N PHE A 2 -5.61 1.99 -15.84
CA PHE A 2 -4.81 2.43 -14.70
C PHE A 2 -4.79 3.96 -14.72
N VAL A 3 -5.18 4.60 -13.61
CA VAL A 3 -5.23 6.07 -13.52
C VAL A 3 -4.27 6.52 -12.42
N HIS A 4 -3.02 6.72 -12.82
CA HIS A 4 -1.94 7.09 -11.92
C HIS A 4 -2.18 8.45 -11.26
N VAL A 5 -2.08 8.50 -9.94
CA VAL A 5 -2.05 9.75 -9.17
C VAL A 5 -0.62 10.01 -8.67
N PRO A 6 0.02 11.15 -9.03
CA PRO A 6 1.36 11.50 -8.58
C PRO A 6 1.44 11.67 -7.05
N PHE A 7 2.54 11.28 -6.42
CA PHE A 7 2.63 11.26 -4.96
C PHE A 7 2.52 12.67 -4.37
N ARG A 8 3.06 13.68 -5.06
CA ARG A 8 2.90 15.08 -4.65
C ARG A 8 1.43 15.51 -4.56
N GLN A 9 0.58 15.07 -5.49
CA GLN A 9 -0.86 15.38 -5.43
C GLN A 9 -1.52 14.66 -4.25
N VAL A 10 -1.10 13.43 -3.97
CA VAL A 10 -1.56 12.66 -2.81
C VAL A 10 -1.22 13.35 -1.49
N LEU A 11 0.05 13.74 -1.32
CA LEU A 11 0.54 14.45 -0.13
C LEU A 11 -0.15 15.81 0.08
N GLN A 12 -0.48 16.51 -1.01
CA GLN A 12 -1.18 17.79 -0.97
C GLN A 12 -2.70 17.65 -0.90
N MET A 13 -3.24 16.42 -0.96
CA MET A 13 -4.68 16.15 -1.05
C MET A 13 -5.36 16.90 -2.21
N ASN A 14 -4.63 17.11 -3.32
CA ASN A 14 -5.09 17.88 -4.47
C ASN A 14 -5.66 16.98 -5.58
N PHE A 15 -6.64 16.16 -5.22
CA PHE A 15 -7.36 15.23 -6.10
C PHE A 15 -8.66 14.77 -5.43
N ASP A 16 -9.55 14.08 -6.15
CA ASP A 16 -10.77 13.52 -5.57
C ASP A 16 -10.46 12.25 -4.76
N ASN A 17 -10.22 12.41 -3.47
CA ASN A 17 -9.87 11.33 -2.54
C ASN A 17 -11.05 10.46 -2.08
N ARG A 18 -12.26 10.73 -2.59
CA ARG A 18 -13.44 9.88 -2.33
C ARG A 18 -13.34 8.54 -3.04
N TYR A 19 -12.53 8.46 -4.08
CA TYR A 19 -12.35 7.25 -4.88
C TYR A 19 -10.98 6.61 -4.62
N PRO A 20 -10.87 5.28 -4.77
CA PRO A 20 -9.58 4.62 -4.77
C PRO A 20 -8.69 5.13 -5.90
N ILE A 21 -7.38 5.15 -5.64
CA ILE A 21 -6.36 5.64 -6.56
C ILE A 21 -5.42 4.52 -6.99
N ASP A 22 -4.72 4.76 -8.09
CA ASP A 22 -3.62 3.92 -8.53
C ASP A 22 -2.28 4.64 -8.32
N LEU A 23 -1.31 3.93 -7.75
CA LEU A 23 0.03 4.45 -7.43
C LEU A 23 1.11 3.61 -8.08
N LEU A 24 2.26 4.23 -8.30
CA LEU A 24 3.41 3.62 -8.93
C LEU A 24 4.68 4.16 -8.27
N GLY A 25 5.60 3.29 -7.84
CA GLY A 25 6.84 3.73 -7.23
C GLY A 25 7.80 2.60 -6.84
N TRP A 26 9.02 2.98 -6.48
CA TRP A 26 10.05 2.07 -5.97
C TRP A 26 9.85 1.81 -4.49
N VAL A 27 9.94 0.55 -4.07
CA VAL A 27 9.94 0.19 -2.65
C VAL A 27 11.25 0.65 -2.00
N THR A 28 11.17 1.50 -0.98
CA THR A 28 12.36 1.97 -0.22
C THR A 28 12.46 1.34 1.17
N LYS A 29 11.32 0.95 1.75
CA LYS A 29 11.23 0.25 3.03
C LYS A 29 10.13 -0.78 2.95
N PHE A 30 10.35 -1.94 3.55
CA PHE A 30 9.36 -3.01 3.62
C PHE A 30 9.36 -3.60 5.03
N GLY A 31 8.18 -3.62 5.65
CA GLY A 31 7.97 -4.20 6.98
C GLY A 31 7.72 -5.71 6.92
N THR A 32 7.61 -6.32 8.09
CA THR A 32 7.18 -7.71 8.24
C THR A 32 5.67 -7.79 8.40
N LEU A 33 5.08 -8.95 8.08
CA LEU A 33 3.70 -9.27 8.46
C LEU A 33 3.53 -9.14 9.98
N LYS A 34 2.50 -8.42 10.39
CA LYS A 34 2.12 -8.25 11.79
C LYS A 34 0.64 -8.59 11.96
N GLU A 35 0.30 -9.13 13.12
CA GLU A 35 -1.08 -9.30 13.57
C GLU A 35 -1.48 -8.06 14.38
N SER A 36 -2.75 -7.67 14.31
CA SER A 36 -3.27 -6.58 15.15
C SER A 36 -3.58 -7.15 16.53
N GLU A 37 -2.82 -6.76 17.55
CA GLU A 37 -2.98 -7.25 18.93
C GLU A 37 -4.32 -6.83 19.58
N ASP A 38 -4.93 -5.74 19.10
CA ASP A 38 -6.23 -5.21 19.56
C ASP A 38 -7.23 -5.17 18.39
N ASP A 39 -7.55 -6.31 17.79
CA ASP A 39 -8.52 -6.37 16.71
C ASP A 39 -9.96 -6.61 17.22
N PRO A 40 -10.84 -5.60 17.26
CA PRO A 40 -12.23 -5.80 17.66
C PRO A 40 -13.00 -6.73 16.69
N TYR A 41 -12.44 -7.00 15.51
CA TYR A 41 -13.00 -7.92 14.53
C TYR A 41 -12.57 -9.38 14.77
N GLU A 42 -11.58 -9.65 15.62
CA GLU A 42 -11.21 -11.02 16.02
C GLU A 42 -12.40 -11.69 16.74
N GLU A 43 -13.11 -10.96 17.59
CA GLU A 43 -14.33 -11.44 18.25
C GLU A 43 -15.48 -11.75 17.27
N ILE A 44 -15.48 -11.15 16.08
CA ILE A 44 -16.57 -11.23 15.10
C ILE A 44 -16.27 -12.25 13.99
N PHE A 45 -15.02 -12.31 13.53
CA PHE A 45 -14.60 -13.09 12.36
C PHE A 45 -13.58 -14.20 12.70
N GLY A 46 -13.07 -14.25 13.93
CA GLY A 46 -12.27 -15.37 14.44
C GLY A 46 -10.81 -15.40 13.98
N GLU A 47 -10.34 -14.41 13.21
CA GLU A 47 -8.93 -14.26 12.83
C GLU A 47 -8.48 -12.81 13.03
N PRO A 48 -7.28 -12.58 13.59
CA PRO A 48 -6.71 -11.23 13.69
C PRO A 48 -6.39 -10.69 12.30
N ILE A 49 -6.75 -9.42 12.04
CA ILE A 49 -6.40 -8.74 10.78
C ILE A 49 -4.88 -8.56 10.73
N THR A 50 -4.26 -9.29 9.81
CA THR A 50 -2.84 -9.12 9.48
C THR A 50 -2.61 -7.86 8.68
N HIS A 51 -1.42 -7.27 8.80
CA HIS A 51 -1.04 -6.10 8.03
C HIS A 51 0.47 -6.04 7.75
N ILE A 52 0.82 -5.36 6.65
CA ILE A 52 2.20 -5.01 6.29
C ILE A 52 2.24 -3.53 5.96
N SER A 53 3.20 -2.82 6.55
CA SER A 53 3.53 -1.45 6.16
C SER A 53 4.77 -1.41 5.29
N PHE A 54 4.77 -0.57 4.27
CA PHE A 54 5.90 -0.35 3.37
C PHE A 54 5.92 1.10 2.87
N THR A 55 7.04 1.52 2.30
CA THR A 55 7.21 2.87 1.76
C THR A 55 7.53 2.80 0.29
N LEU A 56 6.79 3.56 -0.52
CA LEU A 56 7.09 3.78 -1.92
C LEU A 56 7.71 5.14 -2.13
N LYS A 57 8.56 5.25 -3.15
CA LYS A 57 9.14 6.50 -3.64
C LYS A 57 8.87 6.68 -5.12
N ASP A 58 8.45 7.86 -5.53
CA ASP A 58 8.25 8.20 -6.95
C ASP A 58 9.48 8.87 -7.59
N GLU A 59 9.37 9.20 -8.88
CA GLU A 59 10.43 9.90 -9.64
C GLU A 59 10.72 11.30 -9.09
N SER A 60 9.75 11.92 -8.43
CA SER A 60 9.87 13.22 -7.80
C SER A 60 10.50 13.13 -6.41
N VAL A 61 11.07 11.97 -6.03
CA VAL A 61 11.73 11.73 -4.74
C VAL A 61 10.76 11.88 -3.56
N CYS A 62 9.46 11.85 -3.81
CA CYS A 62 8.43 11.92 -2.77
C CYS A 62 8.19 10.51 -2.23
N GLU A 63 8.00 10.38 -0.92
CA GLU A 63 7.71 9.10 -0.28
C GLU A 63 6.26 9.04 0.21
N LEU A 64 5.65 7.87 0.09
CA LEU A 64 4.32 7.56 0.64
C LEU A 64 4.39 6.29 1.49
N GLU A 65 3.82 6.38 2.70
CA GLU A 65 3.62 5.22 3.56
C GLU A 65 2.34 4.49 3.13
N CYS A 66 2.48 3.18 2.94
CA CYS A 66 1.41 2.29 2.50
C CYS A 66 1.22 1.17 3.52
N LYS A 67 -0.03 0.76 3.75
CA LYS A 67 -0.41 -0.35 4.61
C LYS A 67 -1.34 -1.30 3.87
N ALA A 68 -0.91 -2.54 3.67
CA ALA A 68 -1.78 -3.63 3.24
C ALA A 68 -2.41 -4.31 4.45
N SER A 69 -3.62 -4.86 4.32
CA SER A 69 -4.29 -5.59 5.39
C SER A 69 -5.03 -6.83 4.86
N GLY A 70 -5.23 -7.82 5.73
CA GLY A 70 -5.90 -9.08 5.41
C GLY A 70 -5.15 -9.89 4.36
N GLU A 71 -5.89 -10.47 3.41
CA GLU A 71 -5.32 -11.34 2.37
C GLU A 71 -4.25 -10.64 1.53
N LEU A 72 -4.45 -9.35 1.21
CA LEU A 72 -3.46 -8.56 0.46
C LEU A 72 -2.12 -8.46 1.18
N ALA A 73 -2.13 -8.40 2.52
CA ALA A 73 -0.91 -8.39 3.32
C ALA A 73 -0.21 -9.77 3.28
N ARG A 74 -0.97 -10.86 3.36
CA ARG A 74 -0.43 -12.22 3.25
C ARG A 74 0.20 -12.47 1.88
N GLU A 75 -0.47 -12.05 0.80
CA GLU A 75 0.07 -12.15 -0.57
C GLU A 75 1.36 -11.35 -0.77
N LEU A 76 1.45 -10.15 -0.17
CA LEU A 76 2.67 -9.35 -0.19
C LEU A 76 3.80 -10.03 0.58
N ASP A 77 3.52 -10.61 1.74
CA ASP A 77 4.50 -11.35 2.55
C ASP A 77 5.10 -12.53 1.78
N MET A 78 4.24 -13.33 1.13
CA MET A 78 4.65 -14.47 0.31
C MET A 78 5.55 -14.08 -0.88
N LYS A 79 5.46 -12.83 -1.35
CA LYS A 79 6.25 -12.29 -2.45
C LYS A 79 7.37 -11.35 -1.99
N SER A 80 7.53 -11.14 -0.68
CA SER A 80 8.54 -10.24 -0.10
C SER A 80 9.98 -10.63 -0.45
N TRP A 81 10.23 -11.91 -0.76
CA TRP A 81 11.51 -12.39 -1.25
C TRP A 81 11.96 -11.69 -2.55
N MET A 82 11.02 -11.23 -3.39
CA MET A 82 11.34 -10.44 -4.59
C MET A 82 11.98 -9.11 -4.19
N ILE A 83 11.43 -8.46 -3.16
CA ILE A 83 11.94 -7.20 -2.62
C ILE A 83 13.35 -7.37 -2.05
N MET A 84 13.61 -8.50 -1.38
CA MET A 84 14.94 -8.79 -0.81
C MET A 84 15.97 -9.20 -1.88
N LYS A 85 15.52 -9.80 -2.99
CA LYS A 85 16.41 -10.32 -4.05
C LYS A 85 16.87 -9.21 -5.02
N TYR A 86 16.02 -8.23 -5.29
CA TYR A 86 16.30 -7.15 -6.23
C TYR A 86 16.64 -5.86 -5.48
N GLU A 87 17.79 -5.24 -5.79
CA GLU A 87 18.22 -3.96 -5.18
C GLU A 87 17.20 -2.82 -5.35
N LYS A 88 16.38 -2.91 -6.41
CA LYS A 88 15.28 -1.98 -6.68
C LYS A 88 14.08 -2.79 -7.15
N THR A 89 13.00 -2.73 -6.38
CA THR A 89 11.72 -3.34 -6.75
C THR A 89 10.72 -2.24 -7.03
N PHE A 90 10.07 -2.30 -8.19
CA PHE A 90 9.03 -1.36 -8.57
C PHE A 90 7.65 -1.97 -8.33
N LEU A 91 6.71 -1.16 -7.84
CA LEU A 91 5.40 -1.64 -7.45
C LEU A 91 4.32 -0.75 -8.04
N ALA A 92 3.37 -1.37 -8.75
CA ALA A 92 2.09 -0.75 -9.08
C ALA A 92 1.05 -1.16 -8.05
N LEU A 93 0.35 -0.19 -7.50
CA LEU A 93 -0.76 -0.36 -6.58
C LEU A 93 -2.04 0.07 -7.29
N ARG A 94 -3.10 -0.75 -7.24
CA ARG A 94 -4.38 -0.42 -7.88
C ARG A 94 -5.55 -0.47 -6.93
N PHE A 95 -6.44 0.53 -7.06
CA PHE A 95 -7.60 0.72 -6.19
C PHE A 95 -7.27 0.82 -4.69
N TRP A 96 -6.21 1.55 -4.36
CA TRP A 96 -5.82 1.81 -2.98
C TRP A 96 -6.51 3.06 -2.44
N ARG A 97 -6.80 3.11 -1.14
CA ARG A 97 -7.49 4.24 -0.52
C ARG A 97 -6.52 5.17 0.19
N VAL A 98 -6.77 6.46 0.10
CA VAL A 98 -6.02 7.47 0.84
C VAL A 98 -6.72 7.77 2.15
N ASN A 99 -6.04 7.52 3.26
CA ASN A 99 -6.51 7.86 4.59
C ASN A 99 -5.62 8.96 5.17
N CYS A 100 -6.24 9.96 5.77
CA CYS A 100 -5.52 10.97 6.55
C CYS A 100 -5.53 10.51 8.02
N ILE A 101 -4.36 10.28 8.59
CA ILE A 101 -4.19 9.97 10.01
C ILE A 101 -4.17 11.29 10.79
N GLU A 102 -4.55 11.24 12.07
CA GLU A 102 -4.33 12.33 13.02
C GLU A 102 -2.88 12.87 12.90
N GLN A 103 -2.72 14.19 13.01
CA GLN A 103 -1.47 14.94 12.73
C GLN A 103 -1.17 15.21 11.24
N GLY A 104 -2.11 14.95 10.33
CA GLY A 104 -2.00 15.35 8.92
C GLY A 104 -1.05 14.48 8.10
N ARG A 105 -0.70 13.29 8.60
CA ARG A 105 0.07 12.30 7.85
C ARG A 105 -0.85 11.55 6.91
N VAL A 106 -0.41 11.40 5.66
CA VAL A 106 -1.13 10.65 4.64
C VAL A 106 -0.66 9.19 4.67
N MET A 107 -1.59 8.26 4.81
CA MET A 107 -1.36 6.82 4.76
C MET A 107 -2.22 6.22 3.65
N ILE A 108 -1.62 5.40 2.82
CA ILE A 108 -2.33 4.70 1.75
C ILE A 108 -2.66 3.29 2.21
N THR A 109 -3.92 2.90 2.18
CA THR A 109 -4.35 1.57 2.65
C THR A 109 -4.89 0.70 1.53
N GLY A 110 -4.45 -0.55 1.49
CA GLY A 110 -4.97 -1.62 0.64
C GLY A 110 -5.54 -2.74 1.52
N GLY A 111 -6.70 -3.29 1.16
CA GLY A 111 -7.38 -4.30 1.97
C GLY A 111 -8.87 -4.50 1.63
N GLY A 112 -9.43 -3.68 0.74
CA GLY A 112 -10.73 -3.95 0.13
C GLY A 112 -10.64 -5.00 -0.99
N PRO A 113 -11.77 -5.59 -1.42
CA PRO A 113 -11.80 -6.70 -2.39
C PRO A 113 -11.26 -6.34 -3.78
N CYS A 114 -11.11 -5.06 -4.08
CA CYS A 114 -10.62 -4.59 -5.37
C CYS A 114 -9.16 -4.11 -5.34
N ALA A 115 -8.55 -3.98 -4.15
CA ALA A 115 -7.19 -3.47 -4.03
C ALA A 115 -6.20 -4.55 -4.49
N THR A 116 -5.31 -4.23 -5.42
CA THR A 116 -4.31 -5.17 -5.93
C THR A 116 -2.93 -4.52 -6.00
N PHE A 117 -1.90 -5.35 -6.15
CA PHE A 117 -0.54 -4.90 -6.42
C PHE A 117 0.12 -5.75 -7.53
N GLU A 118 1.09 -5.18 -8.22
CA GLU A 118 1.89 -5.86 -9.22
C GLU A 118 3.36 -5.43 -9.09
N PHE A 119 4.26 -6.41 -8.98
CA PHE A 119 5.70 -6.19 -8.98
C PHE A 119 6.20 -6.06 -10.42
N ASP A 120 7.03 -5.06 -10.67
CA ASP A 120 7.68 -4.77 -11.95
C ASP A 120 6.73 -4.95 -13.16
N PRO A 121 5.65 -4.15 -13.24
CA PRO A 121 4.65 -4.31 -14.29
C PRO A 121 5.25 -4.10 -15.68
N THR A 122 4.86 -4.92 -16.64
CA THR A 122 5.41 -4.89 -18.01
C THR A 122 4.72 -3.91 -18.96
N TRP A 123 3.66 -3.27 -18.49
CA TRP A 123 2.76 -2.40 -19.26
C TRP A 123 2.97 -0.90 -18.97
N ILE A 124 4.06 -0.56 -18.28
CA ILE A 124 4.47 0.83 -17.99
C ILE A 124 5.20 1.42 -19.20
#